data_AF-A0A1V6B3X2-F1
#
_entry.id   AF-A0A1V6B3X2-F1
#
_cell.length_a   1.000
_cell.length_b   1.000
_cell.length_c   1.000
_cell.angle_alpha   90.00
_cell.angle_beta   90.00
_cell.angle_gamma   90.00
#
_symmetry.space_group_name_H-M   'P 1'
#
loop_
_entity.id
_entity.type
_entity.pdbx_description
1 polymer ?
#
loop_
_entity_poly.entity_id
_entity_poly.type
_entity_poly.pdbx_seq_one_letter_code
_entity_poly.pdbx_strand_id
1 'polypeptide(L)'
;MIYDPNANTNGDKKRYGIYAIDTKGNKSMIYNDSNFSCYSPIPLKPRTVPNIISGTKTPTGQAQDGVVSVMNVYNTLLLFPAGTKIKELRIWQVYPKTTASSTDPVISYEVTESVWAGRNARGLLGTVPVEEYGSASFYLPPGKVVFFQAVNQDGIAFCNELDFDILYN
;
A
#
# COMPACT_ATOMS: atom_id res chain seq x y z
N MET A 1 12.62 19.41 9.15
CA MET A 1 13.19 19.13 7.80
C MET A 1 12.46 19.98 6.77
N ILE A 2 13.10 20.20 5.62
CA ILE A 2 13.01 21.41 4.79
C ILE A 2 11.76 21.41 3.90
N TYR A 3 10.97 22.48 4.00
CA TYR A 3 10.11 23.01 2.96
C TYR A 3 10.12 24.53 3.12
N ASP A 4 10.57 25.25 2.09
CA ASP A 4 10.25 26.67 1.93
C ASP A 4 9.14 26.72 0.86
N PRO A 5 7.89 27.07 1.23
CA PRO A 5 6.79 27.18 0.27
C PRO A 5 7.06 28.17 -0.86
N ASN A 6 8.03 29.07 -0.70
CA ASN A 6 8.41 30.06 -1.68
C ASN A 6 9.62 29.66 -2.53
N ALA A 7 10.09 28.41 -2.43
CA ALA A 7 11.27 27.94 -3.16
C ALA A 7 11.11 28.00 -4.69
N ASN A 8 9.90 28.17 -5.23
CA ASN A 8 9.64 28.25 -6.67
C ASN A 8 8.70 29.40 -7.08
N THR A 9 8.32 30.31 -6.19
CA THR A 9 7.25 31.28 -6.52
C THR A 9 7.69 32.40 -7.46
N ASN A 10 8.99 32.67 -7.65
CA ASN A 10 9.46 33.86 -8.38
C ASN A 10 10.55 33.64 -9.44
N GLY A 11 10.85 32.40 -9.88
CA GLY A 11 11.85 32.16 -10.95
C GLY A 11 13.30 32.51 -10.58
N ASP A 12 13.54 33.14 -9.44
CA ASP A 12 14.86 33.21 -8.80
C ASP A 12 15.28 31.80 -8.44
N LYS A 13 16.53 31.44 -8.73
CA LYS A 13 17.17 30.15 -8.45
C LYS A 13 17.26 29.85 -6.94
N LYS A 14 16.13 29.82 -6.23
CA LYS A 14 16.04 29.52 -4.81
C LYS A 14 16.23 28.03 -4.62
N ARG A 15 17.36 27.67 -4.04
CA ARG A 15 17.77 26.30 -3.79
C ARG A 15 17.45 25.91 -2.36
N TYR A 16 17.23 24.61 -2.14
CA TYR A 16 17.06 24.09 -0.78
C TYR A 16 18.40 24.17 -0.01
N GLY A 17 18.32 24.56 1.26
CA GLY A 17 19.45 24.57 2.19
C GLY A 17 19.13 23.71 3.42
N ILE A 18 20.15 23.28 4.14
CA ILE A 18 20.00 22.54 5.40
C ILE A 18 19.82 23.54 6.55
N TYR A 19 18.73 23.39 7.31
CA TYR A 19 18.42 24.25 8.46
C TYR A 19 18.24 23.41 9.73
N ALA A 20 18.78 23.89 10.85
CA ALA A 20 18.33 23.50 12.19
C ALA A 20 16.98 24.18 12.45
N ILE A 21 16.04 23.45 13.05
CA ILE A 21 14.75 23.98 13.45
C ILE A 21 14.60 23.74 14.95
N ASP A 22 14.35 24.79 15.71
CA ASP A 22 14.11 24.68 17.15
C ASP A 22 12.65 24.28 17.46
N THR A 23 12.34 24.08 18.74
CA THR A 23 10.98 23.69 19.19
C THR A 23 9.93 24.78 19.00
N LYS A 24 10.33 26.02 18.72
CA LYS A 24 9.45 27.17 18.44
C LYS A 24 9.27 27.40 16.94
N GLY A 25 9.95 26.63 16.09
CA GLY A 25 9.91 26.76 14.64
C GLY A 25 10.89 27.77 14.05
N ASN A 26 11.79 28.35 14.85
CA ASN A 26 12.84 29.22 14.32
C ASN A 26 13.83 28.38 13.51
N LYS A 27 14.31 28.95 12.40
CA LYS A 27 15.22 28.27 11.47
C LYS A 27 16.61 28.90 11.55
N SER A 28 17.64 28.08 11.67
CA SER A 28 19.04 28.49 11.57
C SER A 28 19.72 27.73 10.45
N MET A 29 20.30 28.44 9.48
CA MET A 29 20.97 27.82 8.34
C MET A 29 22.24 27.11 8.80
N ILE A 30 22.35 25.81 8.48
CA ILE A 30 23.53 24.98 8.75
C ILE A 30 24.42 24.96 7.50
N TYR A 31 23.83 24.75 6.32
CA TYR A 31 24.56 24.63 5.08
C TYR A 31 23.68 25.00 3.88
N ASN A 32 24.29 25.61 2.87
CA ASN A 32 23.69 25.88 1.58
C ASN A 32 24.78 25.78 0.50
N ASP A 33 24.39 25.37 -0.70
CA ASP A 33 25.29 25.30 -1.84
C ASP A 33 24.79 26.22 -2.97
N SER A 34 25.71 27.00 -3.55
CA SER A 34 25.39 27.99 -4.58
C SER A 34 25.11 27.38 -5.94
N ASN A 35 25.32 26.07 -6.11
CA ASN A 35 25.17 25.33 -7.36
C ASN A 35 24.07 24.26 -7.25
N PHE A 36 23.89 23.64 -6.07
CA PHE A 36 23.00 22.50 -5.84
C PHE A 36 21.98 22.72 -4.73
N SER A 37 20.81 22.10 -4.86
CA SER A 37 19.82 22.04 -3.79
C SER A 37 20.20 20.96 -2.77
N CYS A 38 20.23 21.33 -1.50
CA CYS A 38 20.57 20.44 -0.39
C CYS A 38 19.28 19.86 0.22
N TYR A 39 19.04 18.56 0.04
CA TYR A 39 17.87 17.83 0.56
C TYR A 39 18.28 16.56 1.31
N SER A 40 17.37 16.03 2.14
CA SER A 40 17.52 14.75 2.87
C SER A 40 18.84 14.60 3.66
N PRO A 41 19.18 15.54 4.57
CA PRO A 41 20.40 15.41 5.36
C PRO A 41 20.34 14.16 6.25
N ILE A 42 21.44 13.42 6.32
CA ILE A 42 21.61 12.27 7.22
C ILE A 42 22.62 12.67 8.30
N PRO A 43 22.19 13.11 9.49
CA PRO A 43 23.10 13.45 10.57
C PRO A 43 23.94 12.25 10.99
N LEU A 44 25.26 12.41 11.02
CA LEU A 44 26.16 11.39 11.53
C LEU A 44 26.08 11.37 13.07
N LYS A 45 25.34 10.39 13.61
CA LYS A 45 25.16 10.19 15.05
C LYS A 45 25.20 8.69 15.35
N PRO A 46 25.91 8.25 16.41
CA PRO A 46 25.76 6.88 16.92
C PRO A 46 24.30 6.57 17.21
N ARG A 47 23.81 5.43 16.74
CA ARG A 47 22.43 4.96 16.94
C ARG A 47 22.46 3.55 17.51
N THR A 48 21.63 3.29 18.52
CA THR A 48 21.39 1.93 19.01
C THR A 48 20.80 1.08 17.89
N VAL A 49 21.35 -0.11 17.68
CA VAL A 49 20.81 -1.07 16.71
C VAL A 49 19.39 -1.42 17.13
N PRO A 50 18.38 -1.29 16.24
CA PRO A 50 17.01 -1.72 16.55
C PRO A 50 16.98 -3.20 16.95
N ASN A 51 16.02 -3.58 17.79
CA ASN A 51 15.83 -4.99 18.15
C ASN A 51 15.59 -5.82 16.88
N ILE A 52 16.34 -6.92 16.75
CA ILE A 52 16.18 -7.85 15.64
C ILE A 52 15.02 -8.78 15.98
N ILE A 53 13.92 -8.68 15.21
CA ILE A 53 12.91 -9.72 15.18
C ILE A 53 13.50 -10.85 14.34
N SER A 54 13.64 -12.05 14.92
CA SER A 54 14.11 -13.21 14.16
C SER A 54 13.13 -13.46 13.02
N GLY A 55 13.58 -13.27 11.78
CA GLY A 55 12.78 -13.56 10.61
C GLY A 55 12.46 -15.06 10.55
N THR A 56 11.24 -15.40 10.18
CA THR A 56 10.95 -16.70 9.57
C THR A 56 11.63 -16.74 8.19
N LYS A 57 12.14 -17.92 7.86
CA LYS A 57 12.96 -18.35 6.71
C LYS A 57 13.07 -17.38 5.51
N THR A 58 14.26 -17.32 4.90
CA THR A 58 14.45 -16.69 3.59
C THR A 58 13.49 -17.31 2.57
N PRO A 59 12.69 -16.52 1.83
CA PRO A 59 11.76 -17.05 0.84
C PRO A 59 12.52 -17.84 -0.23
N THR A 60 12.32 -19.17 -0.26
CA THR A 60 13.00 -20.06 -1.22
C THR A 60 12.23 -20.26 -2.52
N GLY A 61 11.02 -19.68 -2.62
CA GLY A 61 10.08 -19.93 -3.72
C GLY A 61 9.41 -21.30 -3.67
N GLN A 62 9.69 -22.13 -2.65
CA GLN A 62 9.10 -23.47 -2.45
C GLN A 62 8.27 -23.55 -1.17
N ALA A 63 7.78 -22.41 -0.69
CA ALA A 63 6.98 -22.36 0.53
C ALA A 63 5.62 -23.04 0.33
N GLN A 64 5.16 -23.75 1.37
CA GLN A 64 3.79 -24.24 1.43
C GLN A 64 2.81 -23.07 1.52
N ASP A 65 1.57 -23.32 1.14
CA ASP A 65 0.48 -22.36 1.29
C ASP A 65 0.38 -21.88 2.74
N GLY A 66 0.23 -20.57 2.92
CA GLY A 66 -0.03 -19.98 4.22
C GLY A 66 -1.51 -20.09 4.57
N VAL A 67 -1.83 -20.06 5.86
CA VAL A 67 -3.22 -19.99 6.33
C VAL A 67 -3.58 -18.53 6.58
N VAL A 68 -4.63 -18.06 5.91
CA VAL A 68 -5.24 -16.75 6.17
C VAL A 68 -6.54 -16.97 6.91
N SER A 69 -6.73 -16.22 8.00
CA SER A 69 -7.97 -16.24 8.77
C SER A 69 -8.52 -14.82 8.92
N VAL A 70 -9.72 -14.60 8.40
CA VAL A 70 -10.50 -13.37 8.59
C VAL A 70 -11.49 -13.62 9.71
N MET A 71 -11.33 -12.88 10.81
CA MET A 71 -12.13 -13.11 12.02
C MET A 71 -13.58 -12.63 11.86
N ASN A 72 -13.79 -11.49 11.18
CA ASN A 72 -15.13 -10.95 10.95
C ASN A 72 -15.17 -10.01 9.73
N VAL A 73 -15.81 -10.44 8.65
CA VAL A 73 -15.98 -9.65 7.41
C VAL A 73 -16.90 -8.45 7.55
N TYR A 74 -17.68 -8.36 8.63
CA TYR A 74 -18.58 -7.25 8.92
C TYR A 74 -17.88 -6.12 9.70
N ASN A 75 -16.64 -6.32 10.14
CA ASN A 75 -15.84 -5.26 10.77
C ASN A 75 -15.23 -4.36 9.69
N THR A 76 -16.04 -3.43 9.17
CA THR A 76 -15.70 -2.55 8.05
C THR A 76 -15.74 -1.08 8.44
N LEU A 77 -15.00 -0.24 7.70
CA LEU A 77 -15.01 1.22 7.89
C LEU A 77 -16.41 1.82 7.70
N LEU A 78 -17.13 1.34 6.69
CA LEU A 78 -18.52 1.71 6.42
C LEU A 78 -19.40 0.50 6.67
N LEU A 79 -20.46 0.69 7.44
CA LEU A 79 -21.41 -0.37 7.75
C LEU A 79 -22.14 -0.84 6.49
N PHE A 80 -22.32 -2.14 6.38
CA PHE A 80 -23.20 -2.69 5.35
C PHE A 80 -24.67 -2.35 5.65
N PRO A 81 -25.52 -2.28 4.61
CA PRO A 81 -26.96 -2.17 4.81
C PRO A 81 -27.49 -3.24 5.77
N ALA A 82 -28.48 -2.88 6.57
CA ALA A 82 -29.08 -3.81 7.53
C ALA A 82 -29.60 -5.08 6.82
N GLY A 83 -29.28 -6.25 7.41
CA GLY A 83 -29.67 -7.54 6.85
C GLY A 83 -28.76 -8.06 5.74
N THR A 84 -27.67 -7.38 5.39
CA THR A 84 -26.67 -7.90 4.45
C THR A 84 -26.08 -9.19 4.99
N LYS A 85 -26.18 -10.27 4.20
CA LYS A 85 -25.56 -11.57 4.49
C LYS A 85 -24.47 -11.86 3.49
N ILE A 86 -23.24 -11.98 3.98
CA ILE A 86 -22.08 -12.38 3.18
C ILE A 86 -22.03 -13.90 3.12
N LYS A 87 -21.93 -14.45 1.91
CA LYS A 87 -21.86 -15.89 1.64
C LYS A 87 -20.44 -16.35 1.36
N GLU A 88 -19.66 -15.53 0.67
CA GLU A 88 -18.31 -15.89 0.26
C GLU A 88 -17.37 -14.67 0.27
N LEU A 89 -16.08 -14.94 0.44
CA LEU A 89 -15.00 -14.03 0.09
C LEU A 89 -14.44 -14.40 -1.28
N ARG A 90 -14.36 -13.43 -2.18
CA ARG A 90 -13.62 -13.56 -3.43
C ARG A 90 -12.20 -13.07 -3.23
N ILE A 91 -11.23 -13.88 -3.65
CA ILE A 91 -9.82 -13.57 -3.53
C ILE A 91 -9.32 -13.14 -4.91
N TRP A 92 -8.93 -11.87 -5.04
CA TRP A 92 -8.43 -11.31 -6.29
C TRP A 92 -6.93 -11.14 -6.22
N GLN A 93 -6.20 -11.77 -7.15
CA GLN A 93 -4.79 -11.49 -7.34
C GLN A 93 -4.60 -10.21 -8.16
N VAL A 94 -3.72 -9.33 -7.70
CA VAL A 94 -3.28 -8.15 -8.45
C VAL A 94 -1.97 -8.46 -9.16
N TYR A 95 -1.95 -8.25 -10.46
CA TYR A 95 -0.77 -8.45 -11.30
C TYR A 95 -0.01 -7.15 -11.46
N PRO A 96 1.29 -7.12 -11.16
CA PRO A 96 2.09 -5.93 -11.38
C PRO A 96 2.13 -5.61 -12.88
N LYS A 97 2.00 -4.33 -13.20
CA LYS A 97 2.28 -3.85 -14.54
C LYS A 97 3.78 -3.93 -14.81
N THR A 98 4.17 -4.54 -15.92
CA THR A 98 5.58 -4.73 -16.31
C THR A 98 6.17 -3.56 -17.09
N THR A 99 5.34 -2.60 -17.50
CA THR A 99 5.73 -1.40 -18.24
C THR A 99 5.63 -0.15 -17.36
N ALA A 100 6.57 0.78 -17.57
CA ALA A 100 6.60 2.04 -16.81
C ALA A 100 5.47 3.00 -17.20
N SER A 101 5.03 2.95 -18.47
CA SER A 101 3.97 3.81 -18.99
C SER A 101 2.59 3.25 -18.63
N SER A 102 1.74 4.05 -17.98
CA SER A 102 0.33 3.72 -17.70
C SER A 102 -0.49 3.49 -18.98
N THR A 103 -0.12 4.17 -20.07
CA THR A 103 -0.84 4.18 -21.36
C THR A 103 -0.41 3.07 -22.31
N ASP A 104 0.63 2.30 -21.98
CA ASP A 104 1.16 1.27 -22.89
C ASP A 104 1.52 -0.04 -22.14
N PRO A 105 0.73 -1.12 -22.30
CA PRO A 105 -0.62 -1.13 -22.88
C PRO A 105 -1.62 -0.46 -21.93
N VAL A 106 -2.71 0.08 -22.47
CA VAL A 106 -3.84 0.52 -21.65
C VAL A 106 -4.53 -0.70 -21.05
N ILE A 107 -4.48 -0.84 -19.72
CA ILE A 107 -5.09 -1.97 -18.99
C ILE A 107 -6.26 -1.55 -18.08
N SER A 108 -6.54 -0.25 -18.01
CA SER A 108 -7.58 0.30 -17.15
C SER A 108 -8.14 1.59 -17.73
N TYR A 109 -9.45 1.81 -17.55
CA TYR A 109 -10.13 3.01 -18.03
C TYR A 109 -9.62 4.29 -17.38
N GLU A 110 -9.20 4.24 -16.11
CA GLU A 110 -8.73 5.43 -15.36
C GLU A 110 -7.56 6.20 -15.99
N VAL A 111 -6.84 5.59 -16.93
CA VAL A 111 -5.80 6.30 -17.69
C VAL A 111 -6.39 7.40 -18.59
N THR A 112 -7.70 7.35 -18.91
CA THR A 112 -8.39 8.42 -19.64
C THR A 112 -8.59 9.67 -18.79
N GLU A 113 -8.63 9.52 -17.46
CA GLU A 113 -8.82 10.62 -16.51
C GLU A 113 -7.47 11.23 -16.08
N SER A 114 -6.40 10.43 -16.06
CA SER A 114 -5.04 10.90 -15.77
C SER A 114 -3.98 9.95 -16.32
N VAL A 115 -2.95 10.49 -16.97
CA VAL A 115 -1.78 9.73 -17.43
C VAL A 115 -0.93 9.15 -16.29
N TRP A 116 -1.18 9.56 -15.05
CA TRP A 116 -0.54 8.98 -13.85
C TRP A 116 -1.46 8.04 -13.08
N ALA A 117 -2.72 7.90 -13.52
CA ALA A 117 -3.66 6.92 -12.99
C ALA A 117 -3.58 5.64 -13.84
N GLY A 118 -3.62 4.49 -13.17
CA GLY A 118 -3.54 3.19 -13.83
C GLY A 118 -3.79 2.08 -12.83
N ARG A 119 -4.78 1.24 -13.13
CA ARG A 119 -5.16 0.12 -12.28
C ARG A 119 -4.40 -1.08 -12.78
N ASN A 120 -3.80 -1.80 -11.86
CA ASN A 120 -3.20 -3.09 -12.16
C ASN A 120 -4.27 -4.07 -12.65
N ALA A 121 -3.86 -4.98 -13.54
CA ALA A 121 -4.71 -6.08 -13.96
C ALA A 121 -5.02 -6.98 -12.76
N ARG A 122 -6.23 -7.55 -12.73
CA ARG A 122 -6.70 -8.38 -11.63
C ARG A 122 -7.23 -9.70 -12.18
N GLY A 123 -7.00 -10.79 -11.46
CA GLY A 123 -7.56 -12.10 -11.78
C GLY A 123 -8.18 -12.73 -10.54
N LEU A 124 -9.33 -13.39 -10.70
CA LEU A 124 -9.94 -14.14 -9.62
C LEU A 124 -9.08 -15.37 -9.33
N LEU A 125 -8.53 -15.45 -8.13
CA LEU A 125 -7.76 -16.61 -7.69
C LEU A 125 -8.69 -17.73 -7.20
N GLY A 126 -9.78 -17.36 -6.55
CA GLY A 126 -10.80 -18.30 -6.07
C GLY A 126 -11.81 -17.63 -5.14
N THR A 127 -12.73 -18.44 -4.60
CA THR A 127 -13.69 -18.02 -3.59
C THR A 127 -13.67 -18.98 -2.40
N VAL A 128 -14.01 -18.46 -1.23
CA VAL A 128 -14.08 -19.24 0.01
C VAL A 128 -15.38 -18.92 0.75
N PRO A 129 -16.06 -19.91 1.34
CA PRO A 129 -17.28 -19.65 2.08
C PRO A 129 -17.01 -18.81 3.32
N VAL A 130 -17.98 -17.99 3.68
CA VAL A 130 -18.01 -17.25 4.93
C VAL A 130 -19.00 -17.92 5.87
N GLU A 131 -18.54 -18.18 7.09
CA GLU A 131 -19.38 -18.76 8.14
C GLU A 131 -20.51 -17.80 8.54
N GLU A 132 -21.55 -18.32 9.19
CA GLU A 132 -22.74 -17.53 9.57
C GLU A 132 -22.39 -16.25 10.38
N TYR A 133 -21.37 -16.35 11.24
CA TYR A 133 -20.90 -15.25 12.08
C TYR A 133 -19.86 -14.34 11.41
N GLY A 134 -19.55 -14.56 10.13
CA GLY A 134 -18.70 -13.68 9.32
C GLY A 134 -17.21 -14.03 9.31
N SER A 135 -16.80 -15.18 9.84
CA SER A 135 -15.41 -15.64 9.79
C SER A 135 -15.11 -16.45 8.52
N ALA A 136 -13.86 -16.48 8.08
CA ALA A 136 -13.39 -17.36 7.00
C ALA A 136 -11.93 -17.76 7.25
N SER A 137 -11.56 -19.00 6.93
CA SER A 137 -10.17 -19.48 7.01
C SER A 137 -9.83 -20.34 5.80
N PHE A 138 -8.70 -20.10 5.16
CA PHE A 138 -8.32 -20.77 3.91
C PHE A 138 -6.81 -20.77 3.67
N TYR A 139 -6.37 -21.65 2.77
CA TYR A 139 -4.99 -21.71 2.30
C TYR A 139 -4.79 -20.71 1.14
N LEU A 140 -3.68 -19.97 1.19
CA LEU A 140 -3.30 -19.00 0.18
C LEU A 140 -1.84 -19.26 -0.25
N PRO A 141 -1.56 -19.40 -1.56
CA PRO A 141 -0.21 -19.51 -2.06
C PRO A 141 0.64 -18.28 -1.69
N PRO A 142 1.87 -18.46 -1.21
CA PRO A 142 2.73 -17.35 -0.80
C PRO A 142 3.18 -16.49 -1.99
N GLY A 143 3.56 -15.25 -1.72
CA GLY A 143 4.09 -14.32 -2.73
C GLY A 143 3.06 -13.79 -3.73
N LYS A 144 1.76 -14.01 -3.47
CA LYS A 144 0.66 -13.46 -4.25
C LYS A 144 0.16 -12.18 -3.61
N VAL A 145 0.17 -11.07 -4.35
CA VAL A 145 -0.49 -9.84 -3.94
C VAL A 145 -1.99 -10.03 -4.14
N VAL A 146 -2.76 -10.05 -3.06
CA VAL A 146 -4.22 -10.26 -3.12
C VAL A 146 -4.99 -9.20 -2.36
N PHE A 147 -6.26 -9.03 -2.72
CA PHE A 147 -7.27 -8.36 -1.90
C PHE A 147 -8.54 -9.20 -1.87
N PHE A 148 -9.38 -8.99 -0.85
CA PHE A 148 -10.62 -9.73 -0.68
C PHE A 148 -11.87 -8.88 -0.95
N GLN A 149 -12.90 -9.51 -1.50
CA GLN A 149 -14.24 -8.93 -1.63
C GLN A 149 -15.26 -9.75 -0.87
N ALA A 150 -16.06 -9.09 -0.04
CA ALA A 150 -17.20 -9.70 0.64
C ALA A 150 -18.42 -9.70 -0.27
N VAL A 151 -18.95 -10.90 -0.55
CA VAL A 151 -19.98 -11.11 -1.56
C VAL A 151 -21.20 -11.80 -0.96
N ASN A 152 -22.39 -11.30 -1.29
CA ASN A 152 -23.65 -11.85 -0.83
C ASN A 152 -24.11 -13.06 -1.68
N GLN A 153 -25.26 -13.64 -1.32
CA GLN A 153 -25.87 -14.76 -2.03
C GLN A 153 -26.20 -14.49 -3.50
N ASP A 154 -26.43 -13.23 -3.87
CA ASP A 154 -26.77 -12.80 -5.23
C ASP A 154 -25.51 -12.51 -6.08
N GLY A 155 -24.32 -12.70 -5.51
CA GLY A 155 -23.05 -12.44 -6.18
C GLY A 155 -22.63 -10.96 -6.18
N ILE A 156 -23.32 -10.10 -5.42
CA ILE A 156 -23.04 -8.67 -5.27
C ILE A 156 -21.92 -8.47 -4.25
N ALA A 157 -20.90 -7.71 -4.62
CA ALA A 157 -19.83 -7.30 -3.72
C ALA A 157 -20.26 -6.07 -2.90
N PHE A 158 -20.16 -6.17 -1.58
CA PHE A 158 -20.44 -5.08 -0.64
C PHE A 158 -19.18 -4.36 -0.15
N CYS A 159 -18.03 -5.04 -0.24
CA CYS A 159 -16.73 -4.46 0.05
C CYS A 159 -15.77 -4.88 -1.05
N ASN A 160 -15.03 -3.90 -1.60
CA ASN A 160 -14.18 -4.11 -2.77
C ASN A 160 -12.71 -4.35 -2.41
N GLU A 161 -12.28 -4.04 -1.18
CA GLU A 161 -10.87 -4.07 -0.80
C GLU A 161 -10.73 -4.23 0.71
N LEU A 162 -10.57 -5.48 1.16
CA LEU A 162 -10.07 -5.81 2.49
C LEU A 162 -8.55 -6.00 2.40
N ASP A 163 -7.82 -4.89 2.45
CA ASP A 163 -6.35 -4.79 2.51
C ASP A 163 -5.56 -5.47 1.37
N PHE A 164 -4.31 -5.05 1.19
CA PHE A 164 -3.35 -5.73 0.31
C PHE A 164 -2.44 -6.59 1.15
N ASP A 165 -2.57 -7.91 1.03
CA ASP A 165 -1.72 -8.83 1.75
C ASP A 165 -0.73 -9.55 0.82
N ILE A 166 0.48 -9.75 1.34
CA ILE A 166 1.51 -10.57 0.73
C ILE A 166 2.03 -11.49 1.82
N LEU A 167 1.65 -12.76 1.72
CA LEU A 167 2.22 -13.78 2.58
C LEU A 167 3.66 -14.08 2.16
N TYR A 168 4.60 -13.73 3.03
CA TYR A 168 5.98 -14.18 2.95
C TYR A 168 6.16 -15.34 3.93
N ASN A 169 6.61 -16.49 3.43
CA ASN A 169 6.95 -17.66 4.22
C ASN A 169 8.47 -17.90 4.22
#